data_AF-A0A972W3L6-F1
#
_entry.id   AF-A0A972W3L6-F1
#
_cell.length_a   1.000
_cell.length_b   1.000
_cell.length_c   1.000
_cell.angle_alpha   90.00
_cell.angle_beta   90.00
_cell.angle_gamma   90.00
#
_symmetry.space_group_name_H-M   'P 1'
#
loop_
_entity.id
_entity.type
_entity.pdbx_description
1 polymer ?
#
loop_
_entity_poly.entity_id
_entity_poly.type
_entity_poly.pdbx_seq_one_letter_code
_entity_poly.pdbx_strand_id
1 'polypeptide(L)' 'METFIMIVMLCHIGPIGQEACIPMVQNPPVYYETEKKCNNASIKKRKEMAKIAIENNIIVTNIYSTCLEDKSKP' A
#
# COMPACT_ATOMS: atom_id res chain seq x y z
N MET A 1 16.33 -15.89 4.20
CA MET A 1 15.56 -16.01 2.94
C MET A 1 14.92 -14.66 2.71
N GLU A 2 15.05 -14.02 1.55
CA GLU A 2 14.53 -12.66 1.36
C GLU A 2 13.01 -12.64 1.58
N THR A 3 12.54 -11.68 2.38
CA THR A 3 11.11 -11.45 2.57
C THR A 3 10.76 -10.04 2.19
N PHE A 4 9.62 -9.85 1.54
CA PHE A 4 9.15 -8.56 1.09
C PHE A 4 7.85 -8.21 1.80
N ILE A 5 7.72 -6.96 2.22
CA ILE A 5 6.48 -6.38 2.73
C ILE A 5 5.92 -5.39 1.73
N MET A 6 4.60 -5.32 1.67
CA MET A 6 3.89 -4.35 0.85
C MET A 6 3.53 -3.13 1.69
N ILE A 7 3.83 -1.95 1.17
CA ILE A 7 3.35 -0.68 1.70
C ILE A 7 2.37 -0.09 0.68
N VAL A 8 1.16 0.21 1.11
CA VAL A 8 0.16 0.92 0.29
C VAL A 8 0.08 2.35 0.79
N MET A 9 0.13 3.33 -0.10
CA MET A 9 -0.02 4.74 0.26
C MET A 9 -1.35 5.26 -0.27
N LEU A 10 -2.17 5.80 0.62
CA LEU A 10 -3.41 6.50 0.27
C LEU A 10 -3.14 8.00 0.22
N CYS A 11 -3.34 8.62 -0.93
CA CYS A 11 -3.11 10.04 -1.11
C CYS A 11 -4.42 10.81 -1.13
N HIS A 12 -4.41 12.00 -0.56
CA HIS A 12 -5.53 12.93 -0.55
C HIS A 12 -5.02 14.36 -0.72
N ILE A 13 -5.90 15.26 -1.19
CA ILE A 13 -5.61 16.69 -1.16
C ILE A 13 -5.91 17.20 0.25
N GLY A 14 -4.90 17.77 0.89
CA GLY A 14 -5.03 18.46 2.17
C GLY A 14 -5.74 19.81 2.03
N PRO A 15 -6.04 20.48 3.16
CA PRO A 15 -6.78 21.76 3.17
C PRO A 15 -6.11 22.89 2.37
N ILE A 16 -4.81 22.78 2.16
CA ILE A 16 -3.96 23.75 1.44
C ILE A 16 -3.74 23.39 -0.04
N GLY A 17 -4.47 22.41 -0.58
CA GLY A 17 -4.32 21.98 -1.98
C GLY A 17 -3.11 21.10 -2.26
N GLN A 18 -2.30 20.77 -1.24
CA GLN A 18 -1.15 19.88 -1.39
C GLN A 18 -1.57 18.42 -1.26
N GLU A 19 -0.99 17.55 -2.09
CA GLU A 19 -1.17 16.11 -1.98
C GLU A 19 -0.37 15.58 -0.77
N ALA A 20 -1.05 14.88 0.13
CA ALA A 20 -0.47 14.18 1.26
C ALA A 20 -0.81 12.69 1.16
N CYS A 21 0.18 11.82 1.41
CA CYS A 21 0.02 10.38 1.32
C CYS A 21 0.26 9.73 2.68
N ILE A 22 -0.68 8.89 3.11
CA ILE A 22 -0.59 8.13 4.36
C ILE A 22 -0.14 6.70 4.01
N PRO A 23 1.04 6.26 4.49
CA PRO A 23 1.46 4.88 4.32
C PRO A 23 0.63 3.96 5.22
N MET A 24 0.16 2.88 4.65
CA MET A 24 -0.54 1.79 5.31
C MET A 24 0.28 0.52 5.17
N VAL A 25 0.62 -0.04 6.32
CA VAL A 25 1.22 -1.37 6.43
C VAL A 25 0.21 -2.26 7.13
N GLN A 26 0.07 -3.49 6.64
CA GLN A 26 -0.83 -4.46 7.23
C GLN A 26 -0.32 -4.87 8.62
N ASN A 27 -1.21 -4.95 9.61
CA ASN A 27 -0.90 -5.45 10.95
C ASN A 27 -1.83 -6.64 11.27
N PRO A 28 -1.30 -7.87 11.42
CA PRO A 28 0.11 -8.25 11.35
C PRO A 28 0.70 -8.12 9.93
N PRO A 29 2.03 -7.93 9.78
CA PRO A 29 2.67 -7.81 8.47
C PRO A 29 2.51 -9.10 7.66
N VAL A 30 2.15 -8.94 6.38
CA VAL A 30 2.12 -10.04 5.40
C VAL A 30 3.42 -10.04 4.63
N TYR A 31 4.08 -11.20 4.63
CA TYR A 31 5.38 -11.42 4.00
C TYR A 31 5.25 -12.16 2.67
N TYR A 32 6.01 -11.73 1.67
CA TYR A 32 6.11 -12.38 0.37
C TYR A 32 7.52 -12.89 0.15
N GLU A 33 7.65 -14.09 -0.41
CA GLU A 33 8.95 -14.75 -0.64
C GLU A 33 9.76 -14.14 -1.80
N THR A 34 9.12 -13.37 -2.68
CA THR A 34 9.80 -12.69 -3.79
C THR A 34 9.17 -11.32 -4.06
N GLU A 35 9.98 -10.40 -4.58
CA GLU A 35 9.52 -9.08 -5.01
C GLU A 35 8.40 -9.18 -6.05
N LYS A 36 8.50 -10.13 -6.99
CA LYS A 36 7.47 -10.37 -8.02
C LYS A 36 6.14 -10.80 -7.42
N LYS A 37 6.14 -11.69 -6.42
CA LYS A 37 4.91 -12.10 -5.71
C LYS A 37 4.28 -10.88 -5.00
N CYS A 38 5.11 -10.07 -4.35
CA CYS A 38 4.65 -8.85 -3.69
C CYS A 38 4.05 -7.85 -4.69
N ASN A 39 4.74 -7.55 -5.80
CA ASN A 39 4.28 -6.59 -6.80
C ASN A 39 2.97 -7.02 -7.47
N ASN A 40 2.79 -8.33 -7.72
CA ASN A 40 1.52 -8.84 -8.23
C ASN A 40 0.38 -8.69 -7.21
N ALA A 41 0.66 -8.92 -5.92
CA ALA A 41 -0.32 -8.72 -4.85
C ALA A 41 -0.65 -7.22 -4.65
N SER A 42 0.34 -6.33 -4.82
CA SER A 42 0.17 -4.90 -4.63
C SER A 42 -0.78 -4.27 -5.65
N ILE A 43 -0.71 -4.70 -6.91
CA ILE A 43 -1.68 -4.30 -7.95
C ILE A 43 -3.12 -4.64 -7.54
N LYS A 44 -3.33 -5.86 -7.03
CA LYS A 44 -4.66 -6.29 -6.55
C LYS A 44 -5.09 -5.46 -5.33
N LYS A 45 -4.18 -5.23 -4.38
CA LYS A 45 -4.47 -4.47 -3.17
C LYS A 45 -4.83 -3.03 -3.46
N ARG A 46 -4.17 -2.37 -4.41
CA ARG A 46 -4.54 -1.00 -4.83
C ARG A 46 -5.98 -0.92 -5.33
N LYS A 47 -6.42 -1.88 -6.14
CA LYS A 47 -7.81 -1.95 -6.63
C LYS A 47 -8.81 -2.17 -5.49
N GLU A 48 -8.47 -3.05 -4.55
CA GLU A 48 -9.27 -3.29 -3.35
C GLU A 48 -9.41 -2.01 -2.51
N MET A 49 -8.31 -1.30 -2.27
CA MET A 49 -8.34 -0.05 -1.49
C MET A 49 -9.11 1.06 -2.20
N ALA A 50 -9.00 1.17 -3.52
CA ALA A 50 -9.80 2.11 -4.31
C ALA A 50 -11.30 1.83 -4.14
N LYS A 51 -11.69 0.56 -4.18
CA LYS A 51 -13.08 0.15 -3.96
C LYS A 51 -13.56 0.48 -2.55
N ILE A 52 -12.77 0.16 -1.51
CA ILE A 52 -13.10 0.48 -0.12
C ILE A 52 -13.23 1.99 0.10
N ALA A 53 -12.35 2.78 -0.50
CA ALA A 53 -12.41 4.24 -0.40
C ALA A 53 -13.73 4.78 -0.96
N ILE A 54 -14.18 4.28 -2.13
CA ILE A 54 -15.47 4.63 -2.72
C ILE A 54 -16.62 4.20 -1.80
N GLU A 55 -16.62 2.95 -1.32
CA GLU A 55 -17.69 2.41 -0.46
C GLU A 55 -17.85 3.18 0.86
N ASN A 56 -16.77 3.77 1.37
CA ASN A 56 -16.75 4.51 2.63
C ASN A 56 -16.78 6.04 2.43
N ASN A 57 -17.01 6.53 1.20
CA ASN A 57 -16.99 7.96 0.86
C ASN A 57 -15.69 8.67 1.28
N ILE A 58 -14.56 7.97 1.21
CA ILE A 58 -13.24 8.52 1.50
C ILE A 58 -12.68 9.15 0.21
N ILE A 59 -12.35 10.43 0.28
CA ILE A 59 -11.77 11.16 -0.85
C ILE A 59 -10.28 10.83 -0.93
N VAL A 60 -9.93 10.03 -1.94
CA VAL A 60 -8.54 9.72 -2.31
C VAL A 60 -8.24 10.28 -3.70
N THR A 61 -7.09 10.93 -3.87
CA THR A 61 -6.61 11.39 -5.18
C THR A 61 -5.87 10.29 -5.92
N ASN A 62 -5.09 9.51 -5.18
CA ASN A 62 -4.33 8.41 -5.75
C ASN A 62 -4.04 7.32 -4.72
N ILE A 63 -3.71 6.13 -5.22
CA ILE A 63 -3.28 5.01 -4.41
C ILE A 63 -1.99 4.44 -5.02
N TYR A 64 -0.90 4.54 -4.28
CA TYR A 64 0.37 3.96 -4.65
C TYR A 64 0.65 2.71 -3.83
N SER A 65 1.56 1.87 -4.32
CA SER A 65 2.02 0.73 -3.56
C SER A 65 3.46 0.41 -3.93
N THR A 66 4.24 0.02 -2.95
CA THR A 66 5.61 -0.45 -3.13
C THR A 66 5.84 -1.74 -2.36
N CYS A 67 6.82 -2.51 -2.80
CA CYS A 67 7.27 -3.73 -2.16
C CYS A 67 8.71 -3.52 -1.71
N LEU A 68 8.95 -3.65 -0.41
CA LEU A 68 10.26 -3.44 0.20
C LEU A 68 10.75 -4.75 0.79
N GLU A 69 12.03 -5.04 0.60
CA GLU A 69 12.70 -6.13 1.31
C GLU A 69 12.74 -5.80 2.82
N ASP A 70 12.21 -6.70 3.64
CA ASP A 70 12.32 -6.63 5.08
C ASP A 70 13.61 -7.29 5.54
N LYS A 71 14.60 -6.45 5.86
CA LYS A 71 15.92 -6.85 6.37
C LYS A 71 15.92 -7.17 7.87
N SER A 72 14.78 -7.04 8.56
CA SER A 72 14.67 -7.37 9.98
C SER A 72 14.58 -8.88 10.25
N LYS A 73 14.31 -9.69 9.22
CA LYS A 73 14.31 -11.15 9.30
C LYS A 73 15.54 -11.75 8.58
N PRO A 74 16.34 -12.60 9.25
CA PRO A 74 17.50 -13.27 8.65
C PRO A 74 17.13 -14.30 7.56
#